data_AF-A0A8T9SXY0-F1
#
_entry.id   AF-A0A8T9SXY0-F1
#
_cell.length_a   1.000
_cell.length_b   1.000
_cell.length_c   1.000
_cell.angle_alpha   90.00
_cell.angle_beta   90.00
_cell.angle_gamma   90.00
#
_symmetry.space_group_name_H-M   'P 1'
#
loop_
_entity.id
_entity.type
_entity.pdbx_description
1 polymer ?
#
loop_
_entity_poly.entity_id
_entity_poly.type
_entity_poly.pdbx_seq_one_letter_code
_entity_poly.pdbx_strand_id
1 'polypeptide(L)'
;MKRRFSLRKVLSTGVLTGCIILSSILVVVFITGDAGVTQYLLNSVEARALTKRTTTFDRLALKTLYRLLLLGGQLQYPRATQFLAHYCRGQGDTLYFDAQQLLQNADVQKAVQQRKKAITFRRQPQRNPSHYVVSRTNWDLYYTFDLLFIKRQHDRIIFFDQYYFQPITRRSRTPFQVGKIHCHLNDGLIHVAYPEARMFVAYGEATLAKK
;
A
#
# COMPACT_ATOMS: atom_id res chain seq x y z
N MET A 1 27.29 14.88 49.28
CA MET A 1 26.63 13.86 48.41
C MET A 1 25.53 14.51 47.58
N LYS A 2 25.78 14.83 46.30
CA LYS A 2 24.76 15.39 45.37
C LYS A 2 24.06 14.24 44.64
N ARG A 3 22.74 14.09 44.85
CA ARG A 3 21.88 13.11 44.18
C ARG A 3 21.86 13.38 42.67
N ARG A 4 22.55 12.55 41.87
CA ARG A 4 22.36 12.47 40.42
C ARG A 4 21.01 11.79 40.14
N PHE A 5 19.94 12.58 40.12
CA PHE A 5 18.64 12.08 39.66
C PHE A 5 18.74 11.70 38.18
N SER A 6 18.40 10.44 37.91
CA SER A 6 18.52 9.79 36.62
C SER A 6 17.57 10.39 35.58
N LEU A 7 18.07 11.36 34.80
CA LEU A 7 17.41 11.91 33.60
C LEU A 7 17.02 10.81 32.58
N ARG A 8 17.63 9.62 32.66
CA ARG A 8 17.30 8.49 31.78
C ARG A 8 15.94 7.86 32.09
N LYS A 9 15.45 7.91 33.34
CA LYS A 9 14.14 7.32 33.70
C LYS A 9 12.95 8.19 33.29
N VAL A 10 13.10 9.51 33.28
CA VAL A 10 12.01 10.45 32.93
C VAL A 10 11.78 10.51 31.41
N LEU A 11 12.85 10.38 30.61
CA LEU A 11 12.72 10.25 29.16
C LEU A 11 12.11 8.90 28.73
N SER A 12 12.34 7.81 29.47
CA SER A 12 11.79 6.50 29.10
C SER A 12 10.30 6.37 29.43
N THR A 13 9.83 6.97 30.52
CA THR A 13 8.41 6.94 30.89
C THR A 13 7.56 7.80 29.97
N GLY A 14 8.00 9.02 29.63
CA GLY A 14 7.27 9.90 28.70
C GLY A 14 7.08 9.31 27.30
N VAL A 15 8.09 8.61 26.77
CA VAL A 15 8.00 7.91 25.48
C VAL A 15 7.03 6.74 25.56
N LEU A 16 7.05 5.98 26.66
CA LEU A 16 6.17 4.82 26.84
C LEU A 16 4.69 5.25 26.97
N THR A 17 4.41 6.28 27.76
CA THR A 17 3.05 6.80 27.95
C THR A 17 2.51 7.41 26.65
N GLY A 18 3.35 8.12 25.89
CA GLY A 18 2.98 8.65 24.57
C GLY A 18 2.68 7.54 23.54
N CYS A 19 3.43 6.44 23.55
CA CYS A 19 3.17 5.29 22.67
C CYS A 19 1.84 4.60 23.01
N ILE A 20 1.54 4.42 24.30
CA ILE A 20 0.30 3.79 24.74
C ILE A 20 -0.92 4.61 24.33
N ILE A 21 -0.90 5.93 24.58
CA ILE A 21 -2.02 6.82 24.21
C ILE A 21 -2.24 6.83 22.69
N LEU A 22 -1.16 6.84 21.90
CA LEU A 22 -1.25 6.81 20.44
C LEU A 22 -1.81 5.49 19.92
N SER A 23 -1.33 4.36 20.44
CA SER A 23 -1.86 3.03 20.11
C SER A 23 -3.33 2.92 20.51
N SER A 24 -3.72 3.47 21.67
CA SER A 24 -5.12 3.50 22.10
C SER A 24 -5.99 4.37 21.20
N ILE A 25 -5.54 5.56 20.77
CA ILE A 25 -6.29 6.42 19.85
C ILE A 25 -6.42 5.74 18.48
N LEU A 26 -5.35 5.15 17.95
CA LEU A 26 -5.39 4.40 16.69
C LEU A 26 -6.33 3.20 16.78
N VAL A 27 -6.30 2.43 17.88
CA VAL A 27 -7.21 1.31 18.12
C VAL A 27 -8.66 1.78 18.27
N VAL A 28 -8.90 2.88 18.97
CA VAL A 28 -10.25 3.47 19.11
C VAL A 28 -10.77 3.91 17.75
N VAL A 29 -9.96 4.60 16.93
CA VAL A 29 -10.32 4.98 15.55
C VAL A 29 -10.62 3.76 14.67
N PHE A 30 -9.88 2.66 14.86
CA PHE A 30 -10.14 1.38 14.19
C PHE A 30 -11.46 0.71 14.63
N ILE A 31 -11.84 0.84 15.90
CA ILE A 31 -13.02 0.17 16.48
C ILE A 31 -14.31 0.98 16.25
N THR A 32 -14.26 2.31 16.42
CA THR A 32 -15.46 3.17 16.46
C THR A 32 -15.96 3.60 15.09
N GLY A 33 -15.13 3.53 14.04
CA GLY A 33 -15.49 3.97 12.70
C GLY A 33 -15.03 5.40 12.41
N ASP A 34 -14.46 5.56 11.23
CA ASP A 34 -13.63 6.69 10.81
C ASP A 34 -14.45 7.95 10.53
N ALA A 35 -14.65 8.79 11.55
CA ALA A 35 -15.27 10.12 11.43
C ALA A 35 -14.32 11.18 10.79
N GLY A 36 -13.51 10.80 9.80
CA GLY A 36 -12.53 11.66 9.15
C GLY A 36 -11.28 11.98 9.98
N VAL A 37 -11.19 11.47 11.21
CA VAL A 37 -10.02 11.64 12.11
C VAL A 37 -8.77 11.03 11.48
N THR A 38 -8.88 9.86 10.86
CA THR A 38 -7.75 9.21 10.17
C THR A 38 -7.24 10.10 9.04
N GLN A 39 -8.15 10.66 8.25
CA GLN A 39 -7.80 11.56 7.16
C GLN A 39 -7.15 12.86 7.66
N TYR A 40 -7.67 13.44 8.74
CA TYR A 40 -7.11 14.66 9.33
C TYR A 40 -5.66 14.45 9.82
N LEU A 41 -5.41 13.34 10.51
CA LEU A 41 -4.07 12.98 10.97
C LEU A 41 -3.12 12.77 9.80
N LEU A 42 -3.54 12.04 8.76
CA LEU A 42 -2.75 11.83 7.54
C LEU A 42 -2.41 13.15 6.84
N ASN A 43 -3.39 14.05 6.69
CA ASN A 43 -3.17 15.37 6.07
C ASN A 43 -2.16 16.22 6.87
N SER A 44 -2.21 16.13 8.21
CA SER A 44 -1.27 16.83 9.08
C SER A 44 0.16 16.32 8.94
N VAL A 45 0.33 14.99 8.86
CA VAL A 45 1.62 14.35 8.58
C VAL A 45 2.12 14.73 7.19
N GLU A 46 1.25 14.71 6.18
CA GLU A 46 1.57 15.11 4.81
C GLU A 46 2.09 16.56 4.74
N ALA A 47 1.42 17.50 5.40
CA ALA A 47 1.85 18.90 5.43
C ALA A 47 3.23 19.08 6.06
N ARG A 48 3.52 18.35 7.15
CA ARG A 48 4.87 18.35 7.77
C ARG A 48 5.92 17.70 6.86
N ALA A 49 5.58 16.60 6.20
CA ALA A 49 6.48 15.92 5.28
C ALA A 49 6.81 16.74 4.04
N LEU A 50 5.84 17.48 3.49
CA LEU A 50 6.05 18.42 2.39
C LEU A 50 7.04 19.54 2.76
N THR A 51 7.03 19.99 4.01
CA THR A 51 7.94 21.03 4.52
C THR A 51 9.24 20.46 5.13
N LYS A 52 9.51 19.16 4.95
CA LYS A 52 10.66 18.44 5.53
C LYS A 52 10.74 18.52 7.07
N ARG A 53 9.61 18.72 7.75
CA ARG A 53 9.49 18.81 9.21
C ARG A 53 8.86 17.56 9.83
N THR A 54 9.17 16.37 9.28
CA THR A 54 8.65 15.11 9.82
C THR A 54 9.25 14.81 11.19
N THR A 55 8.38 14.47 12.13
CA THR A 55 8.76 14.11 13.49
C THR A 55 8.93 12.60 13.65
N THR A 56 9.64 12.16 14.68
CA THR A 56 9.72 10.73 15.03
C THR A 56 8.33 10.14 15.29
N PHE A 57 7.43 10.94 15.85
CA PHE A 57 6.04 10.57 16.09
C PHE A 57 5.29 10.30 14.78
N ASP A 58 5.47 11.15 13.76
CA ASP A 58 4.88 10.94 12.43
C ASP A 58 5.32 9.61 11.83
N ARG A 59 6.61 9.29 11.94
CA ARG A 59 7.17 8.02 11.44
C ARG A 59 6.57 6.83 12.18
N LEU A 60 6.48 6.89 13.51
CA LEU A 60 5.90 5.82 14.31
C LEU A 60 4.41 5.63 14.03
N ALA A 61 3.64 6.73 13.95
CA ALA A 61 2.22 6.69 13.64
C ALA A 61 1.97 6.05 12.26
N LEU A 62 2.74 6.46 11.24
CA LEU A 62 2.63 5.87 9.91
C LEU A 62 3.05 4.39 9.90
N LYS A 63 4.16 4.01 10.56
CA LYS A 63 4.56 2.59 10.68
C LYS A 63 3.47 1.76 11.33
N THR A 64 2.84 2.27 12.39
CA THR A 64 1.72 1.60 13.06
C THR A 64 0.53 1.48 12.13
N LEU A 65 0.16 2.54 11.40
CA LEU A 65 -0.91 2.49 10.40
C LEU A 65 -0.61 1.39 9.38
N TYR A 66 0.55 1.40 8.73
CA TYR A 66 0.93 0.39 7.74
C TYR A 66 0.90 -1.03 8.29
N ARG A 67 1.34 -1.25 9.53
CA ARG A 67 1.23 -2.57 10.19
C ARG A 67 -0.22 -2.99 10.41
N LEU A 68 -1.07 -2.06 10.82
CA LEU A 68 -2.50 -2.34 10.96
C LEU A 68 -3.15 -2.62 9.60
N LEU A 69 -2.73 -1.93 8.52
CA LEU A 69 -3.17 -2.24 7.16
C LEU A 69 -2.73 -3.64 6.73
N LEU A 70 -1.50 -4.04 7.07
CA LEU A 70 -1.02 -5.39 6.83
C LEU A 70 -1.86 -6.43 7.58
N LEU A 71 -2.12 -6.22 8.86
CA LEU A 71 -2.89 -7.16 9.67
C LEU A 71 -4.36 -7.24 9.21
N GLY A 72 -5.02 -6.10 8.99
CA GLY A 72 -6.40 -6.05 8.54
C GLY A 72 -6.58 -6.51 7.08
N GLY A 73 -5.58 -6.26 6.24
CA GLY A 73 -5.59 -6.63 4.83
C GLY A 73 -5.39 -8.12 4.58
N GLN A 74 -4.72 -8.87 5.48
CA GLN A 74 -4.44 -10.30 5.28
C GLN A 74 -5.69 -11.14 4.96
N LEU A 75 -6.82 -10.81 5.58
CA LEU A 75 -8.08 -11.52 5.37
C LEU A 75 -8.92 -10.94 4.22
N GLN A 76 -8.87 -9.63 4.02
CA GLN A 76 -9.74 -8.94 3.07
C GLN A 76 -9.12 -8.82 1.66
N TYR A 77 -7.83 -8.50 1.60
CA TYR A 77 -7.06 -8.18 0.39
C TYR A 77 -5.67 -8.82 0.46
N PRO A 78 -5.58 -10.16 0.36
CA PRO A 78 -4.34 -10.89 0.63
C PRO A 78 -3.22 -10.51 -0.35
N ARG A 79 -3.53 -10.25 -1.63
CA ARG A 79 -2.50 -9.86 -2.60
C ARG A 79 -2.02 -8.44 -2.33
N ALA A 80 -2.93 -7.50 -2.12
CA ALA A 80 -2.55 -6.13 -1.78
C ALA A 80 -1.64 -6.09 -0.55
N THR A 81 -1.93 -6.95 0.43
CA THR A 81 -1.12 -7.12 1.64
C THR A 81 0.28 -7.66 1.34
N GLN A 82 0.41 -8.68 0.49
CA GLN A 82 1.73 -9.21 0.11
C GLN A 82 2.61 -8.12 -0.50
N PHE A 83 2.02 -7.26 -1.34
CA PHE A 83 2.71 -6.15 -1.96
C PHE A 83 3.10 -5.11 -0.91
N LEU A 84 2.15 -4.69 -0.07
CA LEU A 84 2.41 -3.78 1.05
C LEU A 84 3.52 -4.29 1.97
N ALA A 85 3.57 -5.59 2.22
CA ALA A 85 4.59 -6.21 3.06
C ALA A 85 5.97 -6.15 2.40
N HIS A 86 6.04 -6.43 1.10
CA HIS A 86 7.27 -6.32 0.33
C HIS A 86 7.80 -4.87 0.34
N TYR A 87 6.93 -3.88 0.15
CA TYR A 87 7.28 -2.46 0.27
C TYR A 87 7.86 -2.09 1.63
N CYS A 88 7.17 -2.48 2.71
CA CYS A 88 7.58 -2.13 4.07
C CYS A 88 8.90 -2.80 4.47
N ARG A 89 9.27 -3.92 3.83
CA ARG A 89 10.56 -4.58 4.04
C ARG A 89 11.70 -3.91 3.25
N GLY A 90 11.40 -3.32 2.10
CA GLY A 90 12.40 -2.65 1.24
C GLY A 90 13.48 -3.59 0.70
N GLN A 91 13.19 -4.89 0.59
CA GLN A 91 14.13 -5.93 0.19
C GLN A 91 13.70 -6.58 -1.13
N GLY A 92 14.65 -6.72 -2.05
CA GLY A 92 14.42 -7.29 -3.38
C GLY A 92 14.04 -6.24 -4.41
N ASP A 93 14.26 -6.59 -5.68
CA ASP A 93 13.82 -5.81 -6.85
C ASP A 93 12.56 -6.41 -7.50
N THR A 94 12.18 -7.62 -7.08
CA THR A 94 11.12 -8.41 -7.70
C THR A 94 10.26 -9.09 -6.64
N LEU A 95 8.95 -8.91 -6.75
CA LEU A 95 7.94 -9.63 -5.98
C LEU A 95 7.25 -10.65 -6.89
N TYR A 96 7.50 -11.94 -6.64
CA TYR A 96 6.82 -13.02 -7.32
C TYR A 96 5.43 -13.25 -6.73
N PHE A 97 4.42 -13.39 -7.58
CA PHE A 97 3.06 -13.77 -7.19
C PHE A 97 2.51 -14.88 -8.07
N ASP A 98 1.52 -15.62 -7.54
CA ASP A 98 0.84 -16.68 -8.28
C ASP A 98 -0.13 -16.08 -9.32
N ALA A 99 0.30 -16.06 -10.57
CA ALA A 99 -0.52 -15.55 -11.67
C ALA A 99 -1.65 -16.51 -12.07
N GLN A 100 -1.64 -17.78 -11.67
CA GLN A 100 -2.76 -18.68 -11.95
C GLN A 100 -4.03 -18.20 -11.27
N GLN A 101 -3.91 -17.68 -10.05
CA GLN A 101 -5.06 -17.10 -9.36
C GLN A 101 -5.56 -15.78 -9.97
N LEU A 102 -4.72 -15.05 -10.73
CA LEU A 102 -5.17 -13.89 -11.48
C LEU A 102 -6.09 -14.31 -12.62
N LEU A 103 -5.81 -15.45 -13.26
CA LEU A 103 -6.65 -15.99 -14.32
C LEU A 103 -8.02 -16.45 -13.84
N GLN A 104 -8.29 -16.49 -12.53
CA GLN A 104 -9.63 -16.75 -12.00
C GLN A 104 -10.52 -15.49 -12.04
N ASN A 105 -9.93 -14.30 -12.20
CA ASN A 105 -10.65 -13.05 -12.26
C ASN A 105 -11.24 -12.80 -13.67
N ALA A 106 -12.53 -12.49 -13.74
CA ALA A 106 -13.25 -12.31 -15.00
C ALA A 106 -12.71 -11.15 -15.86
N ASP A 107 -12.30 -10.03 -15.26
CA ASP A 107 -11.71 -8.91 -15.98
C ASP A 107 -10.34 -9.26 -16.56
N VAL A 108 -9.53 -10.00 -15.79
CA VAL A 108 -8.23 -10.52 -16.27
C VAL A 108 -8.43 -11.50 -17.41
N GLN A 109 -9.36 -12.46 -17.28
CA GLN A 109 -9.69 -13.40 -18.36
C GLN A 109 -10.15 -12.66 -19.62
N LYS A 110 -11.04 -11.68 -19.47
CA LYS A 110 -11.56 -10.89 -20.59
C LYS A 110 -10.46 -10.08 -21.26
N ALA A 111 -9.57 -9.45 -20.50
CA ALA A 111 -8.39 -8.75 -21.04
C ALA A 111 -7.48 -9.69 -21.84
N VAL A 112 -7.22 -10.89 -21.31
CA VAL A 112 -6.43 -11.93 -21.95
C VAL A 112 -7.09 -12.42 -23.24
N GLN A 113 -8.39 -12.73 -23.22
CA GLN A 113 -9.16 -13.17 -24.38
C GLN A 113 -9.18 -12.11 -25.49
N GLN A 114 -9.34 -10.84 -25.12
CA GLN A 114 -9.30 -9.70 -26.02
C GLN A 114 -7.88 -9.30 -26.48
N ARG A 115 -6.85 -10.08 -26.11
CA ARG A 115 -5.44 -9.85 -26.48
C ARG A 115 -4.95 -8.45 -26.10
N LYS A 116 -5.39 -7.95 -24.94
CA LYS A 116 -4.95 -6.65 -24.41
C LYS A 116 -3.49 -6.74 -23.97
N LYS A 117 -2.78 -5.62 -24.07
CA LYS A 117 -1.37 -5.48 -23.65
C LYS A 117 -1.23 -5.16 -22.16
N ALA A 118 -2.26 -4.58 -21.55
CA ALA A 118 -2.26 -4.24 -20.13
C ALA A 118 -3.68 -4.13 -19.58
N ILE A 119 -3.80 -4.15 -18.26
CA ILE A 119 -5.02 -3.93 -17.48
C ILE A 119 -4.78 -2.74 -16.57
N THR A 120 -5.67 -1.74 -16.61
CA THR A 120 -5.57 -0.56 -15.75
C THR A 120 -6.64 -0.59 -14.67
N PHE A 121 -6.23 -0.32 -13.42
CA PHE A 121 -7.10 -0.38 -12.25
C PHE A 121 -7.38 1.00 -11.62
N ARG A 122 -6.40 1.93 -11.52
CA ARG A 122 -6.61 3.19 -10.79
C ARG A 122 -6.74 4.44 -11.66
N ARG A 123 -5.82 4.68 -12.60
CA ARG A 123 -5.80 5.88 -13.45
C ARG A 123 -5.40 5.57 -14.89
N GLN A 124 -6.16 6.10 -15.85
CA GLN A 124 -5.70 6.30 -17.22
C GLN A 124 -5.64 7.79 -17.53
N PRO A 125 -4.46 8.36 -17.86
CA PRO A 125 -4.37 9.71 -18.39
C PRO A 125 -4.87 9.79 -19.85
N GLN A 126 -4.93 8.67 -20.57
CA GLN A 126 -5.41 8.62 -21.96
C GLN A 126 -6.02 7.24 -22.27
N ARG A 127 -7.12 7.21 -23.02
CA ARG A 127 -7.79 5.97 -23.42
C ARG A 127 -6.91 5.24 -24.46
N ASN A 128 -6.19 4.22 -24.02
CA ASN A 128 -5.39 3.37 -24.92
C ASN A 128 -6.21 2.13 -25.32
N PRO A 129 -6.53 1.93 -26.61
CA PRO A 129 -7.35 0.79 -27.06
C PRO A 129 -6.68 -0.58 -26.81
N SER A 130 -5.35 -0.60 -26.64
CA SER A 130 -4.61 -1.82 -26.29
C SER A 130 -4.69 -2.18 -24.80
N HIS A 131 -5.24 -1.31 -23.95
CA HIS A 131 -5.43 -1.56 -22.52
C HIS A 131 -6.87 -1.98 -22.23
N TYR A 132 -7.03 -2.88 -21.27
CA TYR A 132 -8.30 -3.18 -20.64
C TYR A 132 -8.51 -2.25 -19.44
N VAL A 133 -9.71 -1.69 -19.29
CA VAL A 133 -10.06 -0.85 -18.14
C VAL A 133 -11.02 -1.63 -17.26
N VAL A 134 -10.63 -1.85 -16.01
CA VAL A 134 -11.44 -2.58 -15.03
C VAL A 134 -12.40 -1.59 -14.37
N SER A 135 -13.67 -1.98 -14.23
CA SER A 135 -14.60 -1.26 -13.36
C SER A 135 -14.14 -1.42 -11.91
N ARG A 136 -14.28 -0.41 -11.05
CA ARG A 136 -13.82 -0.43 -9.64
C ARG A 136 -14.63 -1.42 -8.78
N THR A 137 -14.54 -2.72 -9.05
CA THR A 137 -15.30 -3.77 -8.38
C THR A 137 -14.39 -4.75 -7.66
N ASN A 138 -13.15 -4.95 -8.13
CA ASN A 138 -12.17 -5.79 -7.44
C ASN A 138 -11.17 -4.95 -6.63
N TRP A 139 -11.48 -4.70 -5.37
CA TRP A 139 -10.65 -3.91 -4.47
C TRP A 139 -9.27 -4.51 -4.19
N ASP A 140 -9.14 -5.85 -4.15
CA ASP A 140 -7.83 -6.50 -3.95
C ASP A 140 -6.89 -6.19 -5.13
N LEU A 141 -7.36 -6.40 -6.37
CA LEU A 141 -6.58 -6.07 -7.56
C LEU A 141 -6.36 -4.57 -7.72
N TYR A 142 -7.36 -3.75 -7.35
CA TYR A 142 -7.24 -2.30 -7.34
C TYR A 142 -6.16 -1.82 -6.36
N TYR A 143 -6.07 -2.39 -5.16
CA TYR A 143 -5.03 -2.07 -4.18
C TYR A 143 -3.68 -2.70 -4.49
N THR A 144 -3.69 -3.80 -5.25
CA THR A 144 -2.48 -4.42 -5.74
C THR A 144 -1.91 -3.61 -6.88
N PHE A 145 -2.56 -3.57 -8.06
CA PHE A 145 -1.99 -3.10 -9.33
C PHE A 145 -2.45 -1.69 -9.72
N ASP A 146 -1.58 -0.93 -10.37
CA ASP A 146 -1.98 0.29 -11.09
C ASP A 146 -2.17 -0.05 -12.58
N LEU A 147 -1.13 -0.64 -13.18
CA LEU A 147 -1.09 -1.03 -14.58
C LEU A 147 -0.42 -2.41 -14.74
N LEU A 148 -1.24 -3.45 -14.82
CA LEU A 148 -0.77 -4.82 -15.00
C LEU A 148 -0.56 -5.13 -16.48
N PHE A 149 0.69 -5.21 -16.92
CA PHE A 149 1.04 -5.61 -18.28
C PHE A 149 0.83 -7.10 -18.50
N ILE A 150 0.46 -7.45 -19.73
CA ILE A 150 0.23 -8.82 -20.18
C ILE A 150 1.18 -9.09 -21.36
N LYS A 151 2.02 -10.11 -21.22
CA LYS A 151 2.88 -10.60 -22.30
C LYS A 151 2.61 -12.08 -22.53
N ARG A 152 2.27 -12.45 -23.77
CA ARG A 152 2.12 -13.86 -24.16
C ARG A 152 3.42 -14.40 -24.71
N GLN A 153 3.79 -15.60 -24.27
CA GLN A 153 4.91 -16.36 -24.82
C GLN A 153 4.48 -17.81 -24.95
N HIS A 154 4.37 -18.32 -26.19
CA HIS A 154 4.00 -19.71 -26.50
C HIS A 154 2.84 -20.25 -25.63
N ASP A 155 3.17 -21.00 -24.58
CA ASP A 155 2.29 -21.73 -23.66
C ASP A 155 2.04 -21.01 -22.32
N ARG A 156 2.55 -19.79 -22.16
CA ARG A 156 2.43 -19.01 -20.93
C ARG A 156 2.01 -17.55 -21.15
N ILE A 157 1.40 -17.00 -20.12
CA ILE A 157 1.10 -15.59 -19.97
C ILE A 157 1.92 -15.05 -18.81
N ILE A 158 2.67 -14.00 -19.08
CA ILE A 158 3.45 -13.26 -18.11
C ILE A 158 2.67 -12.00 -17.75
N PHE A 159 2.53 -11.77 -16.46
CA PHE A 159 1.96 -10.57 -15.88
C PHE A 159 3.04 -9.81 -15.12
N PHE A 160 3.12 -8.50 -15.33
CA PHE A 160 4.03 -7.68 -14.55
C PHE A 160 3.52 -6.25 -14.35
N ASP A 161 3.88 -5.64 -13.24
CA ASP A 161 3.65 -4.21 -12.95
C ASP A 161 4.90 -3.63 -12.30
N GLN A 162 5.20 -2.36 -12.59
CA GLN A 162 6.33 -1.64 -12.04
C GLN A 162 5.85 -0.70 -10.95
N TYR A 163 6.31 -0.95 -9.74
CA TYR A 163 5.88 -0.19 -8.59
C TYR A 163 6.90 0.85 -8.21
N TYR A 164 6.45 2.10 -8.20
CA TYR A 164 7.17 3.21 -7.64
C TYR A 164 6.16 4.08 -6.89
N PHE A 165 6.46 4.40 -5.63
CA PHE A 165 5.66 5.38 -4.93
C PHE A 165 5.99 6.76 -5.44
N GLN A 166 4.95 7.50 -5.80
CA GLN A 166 5.13 8.85 -6.28
C GLN A 166 5.71 9.72 -5.16
N PRO A 167 6.58 10.69 -5.49
CA PRO A 167 7.08 11.62 -4.50
C PRO A 167 5.89 12.33 -3.83
N ILE A 168 6.04 12.63 -2.54
CA ILE A 168 4.97 13.22 -1.73
C ILE A 168 4.38 14.50 -2.35
N THR A 169 5.18 15.25 -3.12
CA THR A 169 4.80 16.47 -3.85
C THR A 169 3.78 16.23 -4.95
N ARG A 170 3.73 15.04 -5.55
CA ARG A 170 2.79 14.70 -6.63
C ARG A 170 1.37 14.44 -6.11
N ARG A 171 1.20 14.27 -4.80
CA ARG A 171 -0.10 14.08 -4.11
C ARG A 171 -0.98 13.01 -4.77
N SER A 172 -0.37 11.92 -5.24
CA SER A 172 -1.13 10.74 -5.64
C SER A 172 -1.75 10.11 -4.42
N ARG A 173 -3.07 10.10 -4.38
CA ARG A 173 -3.86 9.66 -3.25
C ARG A 173 -4.64 8.42 -3.66
N THR A 174 -4.21 7.30 -3.11
CA THR A 174 -4.90 6.03 -3.27
C THR A 174 -6.02 5.98 -2.22
N PRO A 175 -7.30 5.85 -2.61
CA PRO A 175 -8.35 5.59 -1.65
C PRO A 175 -8.06 4.24 -1.00
N PHE A 176 -8.35 4.10 0.28
CA PHE A 176 -8.08 2.91 1.05
C PHE A 176 -9.29 2.61 1.92
N GLN A 177 -9.69 1.34 1.91
CA GLN A 177 -10.85 0.85 2.64
C GLN A 177 -10.50 -0.51 3.25
N VAL A 178 -10.48 -0.60 4.57
CA VAL A 178 -10.37 -1.87 5.32
C VAL A 178 -11.28 -1.79 6.54
N GLY A 179 -12.25 -2.70 6.62
CA GLY A 179 -13.29 -2.65 7.65
C GLY A 179 -14.03 -1.31 7.67
N LYS A 180 -13.96 -0.58 8.79
CA LYS A 180 -14.61 0.73 8.99
C LYS A 180 -13.71 1.93 8.68
N ILE A 181 -12.50 1.72 8.19
CA ILE A 181 -11.56 2.80 7.88
C ILE A 181 -11.66 3.14 6.41
N HIS A 182 -11.83 4.43 6.13
CA HIS A 182 -11.93 4.99 4.79
C HIS A 182 -11.06 6.23 4.71
N CYS A 183 -9.87 6.08 4.13
CA CYS A 183 -8.93 7.18 4.02
C CYS A 183 -8.28 7.24 2.63
N HIS A 184 -7.72 8.39 2.31
CA HIS A 184 -6.93 8.62 1.11
C HIS A 184 -5.47 8.73 1.54
N LEU A 185 -4.68 7.72 1.20
CA LEU A 185 -3.28 7.66 1.55
C LEU A 185 -2.44 8.25 0.41
N ASN A 186 -1.64 9.28 0.73
CA ASN A 186 -0.64 9.77 -0.22
C ASN A 186 0.49 8.75 -0.34
N ASP A 187 0.73 8.28 -1.57
CA ASP A 187 1.74 7.27 -1.91
C ASP A 187 3.12 7.60 -1.33
N GLY A 188 3.52 8.89 -1.36
CA GLY A 188 4.84 9.33 -0.88
C GLY A 188 5.04 9.27 0.63
N LEU A 189 3.97 9.08 1.43
CA LEU A 189 4.08 8.95 2.88
C LEU A 189 4.79 7.67 3.31
N ILE A 190 4.85 6.67 2.43
CA ILE A 190 5.63 5.46 2.69
C ILE A 190 7.11 5.77 2.96
N HIS A 191 7.72 6.74 2.25
CA HIS A 191 9.12 7.10 2.46
C HIS A 191 9.37 7.86 3.76
N VAL A 192 8.30 8.38 4.38
CA VAL A 192 8.38 8.91 5.75
C VAL A 192 8.45 7.75 6.75
N ALA A 193 7.64 6.72 6.55
CA ALA A 193 7.58 5.55 7.43
C ALA A 193 8.78 4.60 7.23
N TYR A 194 9.09 4.27 5.99
CA TYR A 194 10.11 3.34 5.53
C TYR A 194 10.98 4.04 4.48
N PRO A 195 11.97 4.85 4.88
CA PRO A 195 12.90 5.52 3.97
C PRO A 195 13.62 4.56 3.02
N GLU A 196 13.78 3.30 3.43
CA GLU A 196 14.36 2.19 2.68
C GLU A 196 13.44 1.60 1.61
N ALA A 197 12.17 2.00 1.53
CA ALA A 197 11.25 1.51 0.50
C ALA A 197 11.82 1.83 -0.89
N ARG A 198 11.87 0.81 -1.76
CA ARG A 198 12.41 0.91 -3.12
C ARG A 198 11.35 0.51 -4.13
N MET A 199 11.58 0.95 -5.36
CA MET A 199 10.84 0.43 -6.50
C MET A 199 11.09 -1.07 -6.68
N PHE A 200 10.08 -1.78 -7.15
CA PHE A 200 10.20 -3.19 -7.49
C PHE A 200 9.26 -3.56 -8.65
N VAL A 201 9.50 -4.71 -9.25
CA VAL A 201 8.63 -5.31 -10.27
C VAL A 201 7.82 -6.41 -9.63
N ALA A 202 6.50 -6.35 -9.72
CA ALA A 202 5.69 -7.52 -9.43
C ALA A 202 5.63 -8.40 -10.67
N TYR A 203 5.85 -9.70 -10.51
CA TYR A 203 5.97 -10.63 -11.61
C TYR A 203 5.24 -11.94 -11.33
N GLY A 204 4.50 -12.43 -12.33
CA GLY A 204 3.87 -13.74 -12.24
C GLY A 204 3.69 -14.38 -13.61
N GLU A 205 3.81 -15.70 -13.67
CA GLU A 205 3.60 -16.49 -14.88
C GLU A 205 2.45 -17.47 -14.70
N ALA A 206 1.59 -17.58 -15.70
CA ALA A 206 0.50 -18.54 -15.74
C ALA A 206 0.56 -19.36 -17.04
N THR A 207 0.60 -20.67 -16.91
CA THR A 207 0.50 -21.61 -18.03
C THR A 207 -0.92 -21.60 -18.59
N LEU A 208 -1.04 -21.50 -19.91
CA LEU A 208 -2.31 -21.70 -20.60
C LEU A 208 -2.59 -23.20 -20.64
N ALA A 209 -3.72 -23.62 -20.09
CA ALA A 209 -4.17 -25.00 -20.25
C ALA A 209 -4.21 -25.34 -21.75
N LYS A 210 -3.55 -26.42 -22.15
CA LYS A 210 -3.65 -26.95 -23.51
C LYS A 210 -5.13 -27.34 -23.71
N LYS A 211 -5.80 -26.69 -24.65
CA LYS A 211 -7.10 -27.13 -25.14
C LYS A 211 -6.94 -28.37 -25.99
#